data_AF-A0A3A4SM61-F1
#
_entry.id   AF-A0A3A4SM61-F1
#
_cell.length_a   1.000
_cell.length_b   1.000
_cell.length_c   1.000
_cell.angle_alpha   90.00
_cell.angle_beta   90.00
_cell.angle_gamma   90.00
#
_symmetry.space_group_name_H-M   'P 1'
#
loop_
_entity.id
_entity.type
_entity.pdbx_description
1 polymer ?
#
loop_
_entity_poly.entity_id
_entity_poly.type
_entity_poly.pdbx_seq_one_letter_code
_entity_poly.pdbx_strand_id
1 'polypeptide(L)'
;MRPDYTLSVWPEGFPPEKAEEQELIVHIHFDAKYKVEGFTEIIGGDQVDHDKEKEEQRFGTYQRADLLKMHAYKDAIRRTGGAYVIYPGYDSGDLMRGFHEIIPGLGAFAVRPSQIDDGTEYLKVFIIKVVNHFLNRASQRDRMTYRIYDIHKDKNGFDVKELIPEYDDQKRALPPADIFVLIGYYKNETHYEWIKKNGIYNFRVNSVRGSIRLTPEAAGALYLILHTEGSLKSGDIWRIVEKGPRVFSKIEMIKKGYKNPSSNNYLVYKIEKCRYDDFGDALWDISELEGYKGGRSSGLPLAVPLADLMKVKIKDK
;
A
#
# COMPACT_ATOMS: atom_id res chain seq x y z
N MET A 1 -27.32 12.12 8.83
CA MET A 1 -26.74 13.30 9.50
C MET A 1 -26.17 14.21 8.42
N ARG A 2 -26.24 15.54 8.58
CA ARG A 2 -25.73 16.51 7.60
C ARG A 2 -24.95 17.58 8.37
N PRO A 3 -23.66 17.82 8.05
CA PRO A 3 -22.89 18.89 8.68
C PRO A 3 -23.45 20.26 8.27
N ASP A 4 -23.31 21.26 9.14
CA ASP A 4 -23.76 22.63 8.87
C ASP A 4 -22.99 23.23 7.69
N TYR A 5 -21.67 23.08 7.70
CA TYR A 5 -20.79 23.55 6.64
C TYR A 5 -19.78 22.48 6.24
N THR A 6 -19.46 22.41 4.95
CA THR A 6 -18.41 21.54 4.42
C THR A 6 -17.53 22.32 3.47
N LEU A 7 -16.24 22.38 3.80
CA LEU A 7 -15.20 22.88 2.90
C LEU A 7 -14.65 21.69 2.13
N SER A 8 -14.75 21.73 0.81
CA SER A 8 -14.20 20.69 -0.06
C SER A 8 -13.03 21.27 -0.87
N VAL A 9 -11.91 20.54 -0.92
CA VAL A 9 -10.69 20.97 -1.62
C VAL A 9 -10.24 19.86 -2.55
N TRP A 10 -9.99 20.19 -3.82
CA TRP A 10 -9.49 19.27 -4.84
C TRP A 10 -8.73 20.04 -5.94
N PRO A 11 -7.93 19.34 -6.78
CA PRO A 11 -7.21 19.99 -7.88
C PRO A 11 -8.14 20.56 -8.96
N GLU A 12 -7.79 21.73 -9.48
CA GLU A 12 -8.46 22.29 -10.65
C GLU A 12 -8.30 21.35 -11.86
N GLY A 13 -9.35 21.26 -12.70
CA GLY A 13 -9.38 20.39 -13.88
C GLY A 13 -10.04 19.04 -13.67
N PHE A 14 -10.39 18.67 -12.42
CA PHE A 14 -11.17 17.47 -12.13
C PHE A 14 -12.63 17.82 -11.79
N PRO A 15 -13.62 17.17 -12.45
CA PRO A 15 -14.99 17.17 -11.94
C PRO A 15 -15.02 16.59 -10.52
N PRO A 16 -15.87 17.11 -9.62
CA PRO A 16 -15.92 16.66 -8.22
C PRO A 16 -16.08 15.13 -8.07
N GLU A 17 -16.95 14.52 -8.87
CA GLU A 17 -17.18 13.07 -8.86
C GLU A 17 -15.91 12.27 -9.20
N LYS A 18 -15.12 12.76 -10.15
CA LYS A 18 -13.85 12.13 -10.55
C LYS A 18 -12.75 12.36 -9.52
N ALA A 19 -12.72 13.54 -8.90
CA ALA A 19 -11.82 13.80 -7.79
C ALA A 19 -12.13 12.91 -6.58
N GLU A 20 -13.40 12.59 -6.34
CA GLU A 20 -13.82 11.65 -5.30
C GLU A 20 -13.47 10.20 -5.64
N GLU A 21 -13.71 9.76 -6.87
CA GLU A 21 -13.34 8.43 -7.36
C GLU A 21 -11.82 8.17 -7.26
N GLN A 22 -11.00 9.19 -7.54
CA GLN A 22 -9.54 9.10 -7.55
C GLN A 22 -8.86 9.48 -6.23
N GLU A 23 -9.62 9.63 -5.15
CA GLU A 23 -9.08 9.96 -3.82
C GLU A 23 -8.36 11.32 -3.72
N LEU A 24 -8.66 12.24 -4.64
CA LEU A 24 -8.05 13.56 -4.73
C LEU A 24 -8.80 14.62 -3.91
N ILE A 25 -10.10 14.43 -3.68
CA ILE A 25 -10.91 15.36 -2.89
C ILE A 25 -10.72 15.13 -1.39
N VAL A 26 -10.82 16.20 -0.62
CA VAL A 26 -11.01 16.15 0.82
C VAL A 26 -12.24 16.94 1.21
N HIS A 27 -12.92 16.48 2.25
CA HIS A 27 -13.98 17.22 2.92
C HIS A 27 -13.57 17.55 4.35
N ILE A 28 -13.79 18.80 4.74
CA ILE A 28 -13.65 19.25 6.12
C ILE A 28 -15.01 19.75 6.57
N HIS A 29 -15.52 19.15 7.64
CA HIS A 29 -16.85 19.46 8.14
C HIS A 29 -16.75 20.40 9.34
N PHE A 30 -17.65 21.38 9.38
CA PHE A 30 -17.82 22.30 10.49
C PHE A 30 -19.25 22.23 11.00
N ASP A 31 -19.40 22.14 12.32
CA ASP A 31 -20.67 22.15 13.03
C ASP A 31 -20.67 23.33 14.00
N ALA A 32 -21.72 24.16 13.98
CA ALA A 32 -21.79 25.34 14.83
C ALA A 32 -22.60 25.04 16.09
N LYS A 33 -22.04 25.36 17.27
CA LYS A 33 -22.71 25.15 18.56
C LYS A 33 -22.76 26.43 19.37
N TYR A 34 -23.93 26.73 19.93
CA TYR A 34 -24.19 28.00 20.63
C TYR A 34 -24.05 27.93 22.16
N LYS A 35 -24.21 26.75 22.77
CA LYS A 35 -24.18 26.55 24.23
C LYS A 35 -23.09 25.56 24.64
N VAL A 36 -21.84 26.01 24.65
CA VAL A 36 -20.73 25.22 25.19
C VAL A 36 -19.84 26.15 26.00
N GLU A 37 -19.53 25.80 27.25
CA GLU A 37 -18.74 26.64 28.16
C GLU A 37 -17.22 26.41 28.00
N GLY A 38 -16.77 25.36 27.30
CA GLY A 38 -15.34 25.18 27.00
C GLY A 38 -14.98 23.97 26.13
N PHE A 39 -13.73 23.93 25.65
CA PHE A 39 -13.20 22.87 24.79
C PHE A 39 -13.31 21.45 25.38
N THR A 40 -13.11 21.31 26.69
CA THR A 40 -13.20 20.06 27.44
C THR A 40 -14.62 19.49 27.48
N GLU A 41 -15.65 20.33 27.40
CA GLU A 41 -17.04 19.87 27.29
C GLU A 41 -17.38 19.31 25.91
N ILE A 42 -16.68 19.76 24.86
CA ILE A 42 -16.88 19.32 23.47
C ILE A 42 -16.19 17.98 23.21
N ILE A 43 -14.98 17.79 23.75
CA ILE A 43 -14.12 16.63 23.45
C ILE A 43 -14.14 15.58 24.57
N GLY A 44 -14.60 15.94 25.77
CA GLY A 44 -14.66 15.06 26.94
C GLY A 44 -13.32 15.00 27.68
N GLY A 45 -13.36 15.09 29.01
CA GLY A 45 -12.21 14.83 29.89
C GLY A 45 -12.15 13.36 30.36
N ASP A 46 -10.97 12.91 30.78
CA ASP A 46 -10.67 11.51 31.15
C ASP A 46 -11.34 10.98 32.45
N GLN A 47 -12.16 11.77 33.14
CA GLN A 47 -12.86 11.33 34.35
C GLN A 47 -14.37 11.36 34.13
N VAL A 48 -14.98 10.20 33.89
CA VAL A 48 -16.43 10.09 33.65
C VAL A 48 -17.06 9.11 34.64
N ASP A 49 -18.10 9.59 35.33
CA ASP A 49 -19.00 8.83 36.20
C ASP A 49 -20.17 8.29 35.36
N HIS A 50 -20.23 6.97 35.17
CA HIS A 50 -21.13 6.29 34.22
C HIS A 50 -22.63 6.43 34.54
N ASP A 51 -22.99 6.75 35.79
CA ASP A 51 -24.39 6.89 36.18
C ASP A 51 -24.97 8.26 35.81
N LYS A 52 -24.15 9.32 35.81
CA LYS A 52 -24.55 10.65 35.30
C LYS A 52 -24.78 10.66 33.79
N GLU A 53 -23.99 9.90 33.02
CA GLU A 53 -24.11 9.78 31.56
C GLU A 53 -25.50 9.29 31.13
N LYS A 54 -26.08 8.33 31.86
CA LYS A 54 -27.39 7.74 31.54
C LYS A 54 -28.55 8.69 31.84
N GLU A 55 -28.41 9.55 32.85
CA GLU A 55 -29.40 10.58 33.15
C GLU A 55 -29.36 11.69 32.08
N GLU A 56 -28.17 12.15 31.69
CA GLU A 56 -28.00 13.15 30.62
C GLU A 56 -28.51 12.69 29.25
N GLN A 57 -28.39 11.38 28.93
CA GLN A 57 -29.03 10.78 27.74
C GLN A 57 -30.56 10.89 27.76
N ARG A 58 -31.20 10.74 28.94
CA ARG A 58 -32.66 10.82 29.07
C ARG A 58 -33.19 12.25 28.97
N PHE A 59 -32.39 13.24 29.36
CA PHE A 59 -32.75 14.67 29.29
C PHE A 59 -32.34 15.36 27.98
N GLY A 60 -31.66 14.67 27.07
CA GLY A 60 -31.28 15.21 25.75
C GLY A 60 -30.07 16.16 25.75
N THR A 61 -29.39 16.30 26.90
CA THR A 61 -28.17 17.08 27.10
C THR A 61 -26.92 16.19 27.02
N TYR A 62 -26.91 15.20 26.11
CA TYR A 62 -25.85 14.20 26.05
C TYR A 62 -24.57 14.74 25.40
N GLN A 63 -23.57 15.02 26.21
CA GLN A 63 -22.29 15.67 25.84
C GLN A 63 -21.48 14.88 24.79
N ARG A 64 -21.57 13.54 24.78
CA ARG A 64 -20.92 12.67 23.77
C ARG A 64 -21.69 12.49 22.47
N ALA A 65 -22.93 12.98 22.36
CA ALA A 65 -23.70 12.88 21.10
C ALA A 65 -22.97 13.58 19.95
N ASP A 66 -22.23 14.64 20.25
CA ASP A 66 -21.58 15.45 19.24
C ASP A 66 -20.26 14.83 18.78
N LEU A 67 -19.49 14.22 19.68
CA LEU A 67 -18.34 13.38 19.29
C LEU A 67 -18.77 12.17 18.48
N LEU A 68 -19.88 11.53 18.88
CA LEU A 68 -20.49 10.44 18.11
C LEU A 68 -20.93 10.90 16.72
N LYS A 69 -21.50 12.10 16.57
CA LYS A 69 -21.79 12.70 15.25
C LYS A 69 -20.52 12.98 14.47
N MET A 70 -19.46 13.48 15.10
CA MET A 70 -18.20 13.78 14.41
C MET A 70 -17.47 12.52 13.94
N HIS A 71 -17.47 11.45 14.74
CA HIS A 71 -17.04 10.12 14.31
C HIS A 71 -17.93 9.59 13.19
N ALA A 72 -19.25 9.74 13.31
CA ALA A 72 -20.18 9.33 12.26
C ALA A 72 -19.94 10.10 10.95
N TYR A 73 -19.54 11.37 10.97
CA TYR A 73 -19.14 12.07 9.74
C TYR A 73 -17.87 11.48 9.14
N LYS A 74 -16.83 11.29 9.96
CA LYS A 74 -15.56 10.70 9.51
C LYS A 74 -15.75 9.31 8.90
N ASP A 75 -16.67 8.53 9.44
CA ASP A 75 -16.89 7.15 9.02
C ASP A 75 -17.96 7.01 7.91
N ALA A 76 -18.97 7.91 7.88
CA ALA A 76 -20.07 7.83 6.93
C ALA A 76 -19.90 8.73 5.68
N ILE A 77 -19.12 9.81 5.78
CA ILE A 77 -18.82 10.67 4.63
C ILE A 77 -17.43 10.28 4.12
N ARG A 78 -17.39 9.80 2.88
CA ARG A 78 -16.12 9.44 2.23
C ARG A 78 -15.21 10.67 2.18
N ARG A 79 -13.90 10.46 2.35
CA ARG A 79 -12.86 11.49 2.25
C ARG A 79 -12.97 12.65 3.24
N THR A 80 -13.69 12.47 4.34
CA THR A 80 -13.59 13.38 5.47
C THR A 80 -12.15 13.40 5.99
N GLY A 81 -11.47 14.52 5.77
CA GLY A 81 -10.15 14.78 6.33
C GLY A 81 -10.25 15.09 7.81
N GLY A 82 -11.25 15.85 8.23
CA GLY A 82 -11.46 16.21 9.64
C GLY A 82 -12.83 16.81 9.88
N ALA A 83 -13.20 16.90 11.15
CA ALA A 83 -14.45 17.48 11.59
C ALA A 83 -14.20 18.41 12.79
N TYR A 84 -14.75 19.62 12.73
CA TYR A 84 -14.45 20.70 13.66
C TYR A 84 -15.73 21.34 14.20
N VAL A 85 -15.73 21.70 15.47
CA VAL A 85 -16.82 22.48 16.08
C VAL A 85 -16.46 23.95 16.08
N ILE A 86 -17.39 24.82 15.71
CA ILE A 86 -17.29 26.26 15.88
C ILE A 86 -18.20 26.67 17.02
N TYR A 87 -17.68 27.32 18.05
CA TYR A 87 -18.45 27.69 19.25
C TYR A 87 -18.10 29.08 19.78
N PRO A 88 -19.01 29.77 20.49
CA PRO A 88 -18.69 31.02 21.15
C PRO A 88 -17.81 30.76 22.39
N GLY A 89 -16.62 31.32 22.47
CA GLY A 89 -15.73 31.05 23.61
C GLY A 89 -14.45 31.88 23.66
N TYR A 90 -13.80 31.90 24.82
CA TYR A 90 -12.57 32.67 25.06
C TYR A 90 -11.27 31.86 24.99
N ASP A 91 -11.37 30.56 24.76
CA ASP A 91 -10.21 29.68 24.66
C ASP A 91 -9.46 29.87 23.34
N SER A 92 -8.13 29.79 23.39
CA SER A 92 -7.31 29.63 22.20
C SER A 92 -7.51 28.20 21.71
N GLY A 93 -8.22 28.00 20.59
CA GLY A 93 -8.65 26.69 20.12
C GLY A 93 -7.54 25.65 20.12
N ASP A 94 -7.61 24.68 21.04
CA ASP A 94 -6.67 23.57 21.08
C ASP A 94 -7.02 22.58 19.96
N LEU A 95 -6.09 22.43 19.01
CA LEU A 95 -6.21 21.44 17.96
C LEU A 95 -5.72 20.10 18.49
N MET A 96 -6.62 19.13 18.67
CA MET A 96 -6.22 17.73 18.83
C MET A 96 -5.69 17.25 17.47
N ARG A 97 -4.36 17.34 17.32
CA ARG A 97 -3.66 16.85 16.15
C ARG A 97 -3.62 15.32 16.24
N GLY A 98 -4.08 14.64 15.19
CA GLY A 98 -3.74 13.23 14.99
C GLY A 98 -2.29 13.07 14.54
N PHE A 99 -2.08 12.29 13.49
CA PHE A 99 -0.76 11.95 12.94
C PHE A 99 0.14 13.17 12.62
N HIS A 100 1.42 12.91 12.39
CA HIS A 100 2.48 13.89 12.11
C HIS A 100 2.29 14.75 10.82
N GLU A 101 1.19 14.59 10.10
CA GLU A 101 0.80 15.42 8.94
C GLU A 101 -0.53 16.13 9.17
N ILE A 102 -0.74 17.26 8.50
CA ILE A 102 -1.94 18.08 8.64
C ILE A 102 -3.16 17.29 8.07
N ILE A 103 -3.96 16.78 9.02
CA ILE A 103 -5.28 16.11 9.02
C ILE A 103 -5.27 14.61 8.61
N PRO A 104 -5.58 13.68 9.55
CA PRO A 104 -6.84 13.56 10.29
C PRO A 104 -6.85 14.09 11.75
N GLY A 105 -7.93 14.74 12.18
CA GLY A 105 -8.17 15.11 13.58
C GLY A 105 -9.60 15.61 13.85
N LEU A 106 -9.93 15.74 15.14
CA LEU A 106 -11.10 16.45 15.66
C LEU A 106 -10.59 17.75 16.30
N GLY A 107 -11.36 18.81 16.29
CA GLY A 107 -10.96 20.04 16.98
C GLY A 107 -12.11 21.00 17.14
N ALA A 108 -11.84 22.11 17.81
CA ALA A 108 -12.83 23.16 17.96
C ALA A 108 -12.20 24.55 17.84
N PHE A 109 -12.93 25.47 17.24
CA PHE A 109 -12.55 26.87 17.06
C PHE A 109 -13.51 27.75 17.86
N ALA A 110 -12.95 28.56 18.74
CA ALA A 110 -13.70 29.54 19.49
C ALA A 110 -13.82 30.83 18.67
N VAL A 111 -15.04 31.33 18.48
CA VAL A 111 -15.35 32.58 17.75
C VAL A 111 -16.04 33.56 18.69
N ARG A 112 -15.79 34.85 18.55
CA ARG A 112 -16.28 35.87 19.51
C ARG A 112 -16.85 37.08 18.81
N PRO A 113 -17.91 37.71 19.33
CA PRO A 113 -18.43 38.97 18.80
C PRO A 113 -17.54 40.13 19.29
N SER A 114 -16.37 40.32 18.69
CA SER A 114 -15.40 41.37 19.04
C SER A 114 -14.88 42.03 17.77
N GLN A 115 -14.65 43.35 17.81
CA GLN A 115 -14.12 44.09 16.66
C GLN A 115 -12.58 44.03 16.57
N ILE A 116 -11.91 43.59 17.64
CA ILE A 116 -10.44 43.59 17.74
C ILE A 116 -9.87 42.17 17.57
N ASP A 117 -10.52 41.18 18.18
CA ASP A 117 -10.16 39.77 18.08
C ASP A 117 -11.43 38.92 18.16
N ASP A 118 -11.95 38.53 16.99
CA ASP A 118 -13.12 37.68 16.84
C ASP A 118 -12.79 36.18 16.86
N GLY A 119 -11.53 35.81 17.06
CA GLY A 119 -11.05 34.43 17.03
C GLY A 119 -11.01 33.79 15.63
N THR A 120 -11.43 34.50 14.57
CA THR A 120 -11.49 33.94 13.21
C THR A 120 -10.12 33.76 12.57
N GLU A 121 -9.10 34.47 13.05
CA GLU A 121 -7.73 34.35 12.54
C GLU A 121 -7.18 32.93 12.71
N TYR A 122 -7.51 32.24 13.82
CA TYR A 122 -7.12 30.84 14.01
C TYR A 122 -7.73 29.91 12.95
N LEU A 123 -9.00 30.12 12.62
CA LEU A 123 -9.69 29.36 11.57
C LEU A 123 -9.09 29.67 10.19
N LYS A 124 -8.78 30.93 9.90
CA LYS A 124 -8.15 31.35 8.64
C LYS A 124 -6.76 30.75 8.47
N VAL A 125 -5.91 30.84 9.50
CA VAL A 125 -4.57 30.23 9.51
C VAL A 125 -4.68 28.72 9.35
N PHE A 126 -5.66 28.08 9.99
CA PHE A 126 -5.93 26.66 9.81
C PHE A 126 -6.27 26.34 8.35
N ILE A 127 -7.24 27.04 7.73
CA ILE A 127 -7.62 26.82 6.34
C ILE A 127 -6.42 27.00 5.39
N ILE A 128 -5.59 28.02 5.59
CA ILE A 128 -4.37 28.24 4.79
C ILE A 128 -3.40 27.06 4.94
N LYS A 129 -3.22 26.56 6.17
CA LYS A 129 -2.39 25.37 6.43
C LYS A 129 -2.91 24.12 5.74
N VAL A 130 -4.24 23.94 5.70
CA VAL A 130 -4.87 22.86 4.93
C VAL A 130 -4.51 23.02 3.45
N VAL A 131 -4.78 24.17 2.85
CA VAL A 131 -4.51 24.41 1.43
C VAL A 131 -3.03 24.13 1.11
N ASN A 132 -2.11 24.64 1.92
CA ASN A 132 -0.66 24.40 1.74
C ASN A 132 -0.29 22.91 1.86
N HIS A 133 -0.94 22.15 2.74
CA HIS A 133 -0.75 20.71 2.82
C HIS A 133 -1.24 19.99 1.55
N PHE A 134 -2.37 20.40 0.97
CA PHE A 134 -2.88 19.84 -0.28
C PHE A 134 -2.03 20.21 -1.50
N LEU A 135 -1.37 21.37 -1.48
CA LEU A 135 -0.39 21.73 -2.50
C LEU A 135 0.89 20.87 -2.40
N ASN A 136 1.18 20.28 -1.24
CA ASN A 136 2.31 19.36 -1.07
C ASN A 136 2.01 17.97 -1.64
N ARG A 137 2.33 17.80 -2.93
CA ARG A 137 2.29 16.51 -3.66
C ARG A 137 3.30 15.46 -3.18
N ALA A 138 4.19 15.79 -2.24
CA ALA A 138 5.14 14.86 -1.65
C ALA A 138 4.72 14.38 -0.24
N SER A 139 3.50 14.70 0.20
CA SER A 139 2.96 14.31 1.51
C SER A 139 2.72 12.79 1.61
N GLN A 140 2.77 12.26 2.84
CA GLN A 140 2.35 10.88 3.14
C GLN A 140 0.87 10.70 2.80
N ARG A 141 0.04 11.74 3.00
CA ARG A 141 -1.34 11.76 2.52
C ARG A 141 -1.45 11.46 1.02
N ASP A 142 -0.75 12.19 0.16
CA ASP A 142 -0.86 12.00 -1.30
C ASP A 142 -0.40 10.58 -1.72
N ARG A 143 0.66 10.08 -1.07
CA ARG A 143 1.10 8.68 -1.25
C ARG A 143 0.04 7.67 -0.81
N MET A 144 -0.65 7.93 0.29
CA MET A 144 -1.69 7.06 0.83
C MET A 144 -2.93 7.06 -0.06
N THR A 145 -3.44 8.24 -0.44
CA THR A 145 -4.64 8.37 -1.29
C THR A 145 -4.41 7.72 -2.66
N TYR A 146 -3.23 7.94 -3.26
CA TYR A 146 -2.86 7.26 -4.50
C TYR A 146 -2.90 5.74 -4.36
N ARG A 147 -2.36 5.17 -3.28
CA ARG A 147 -2.38 3.72 -3.06
C ARG A 147 -3.77 3.17 -2.81
N ILE A 148 -4.63 3.90 -2.09
CA ILE A 148 -6.03 3.51 -1.93
C ILE A 148 -6.72 3.46 -3.30
N TYR A 149 -6.55 4.50 -4.13
CA TYR A 149 -7.08 4.51 -5.49
C TYR A 149 -6.55 3.33 -6.31
N ASP A 150 -5.22 3.15 -6.33
CA ASP A 150 -4.55 2.11 -7.11
C ASP A 150 -5.01 0.69 -6.75
N ILE A 151 -5.30 0.44 -5.46
CA ILE A 151 -5.80 -0.84 -4.94
C ILE A 151 -7.30 -1.05 -5.29
N HIS A 152 -8.11 0.01 -5.28
CA HIS A 152 -9.57 -0.11 -5.43
C HIS A 152 -10.09 0.18 -6.84
N LYS A 153 -9.26 0.72 -7.75
CA LYS A 153 -9.68 1.05 -9.13
C LYS A 153 -10.14 -0.19 -9.92
N ASP A 154 -9.55 -1.35 -9.64
CA ASP A 154 -9.85 -2.62 -10.29
C ASP A 154 -10.48 -3.59 -9.30
N LYS A 155 -11.33 -4.51 -9.79
CA LYS A 155 -11.85 -5.59 -8.92
C LYS A 155 -10.68 -6.45 -8.48
N ASN A 156 -10.52 -6.64 -7.17
CA ASN A 156 -9.48 -7.53 -6.65
C ASN A 156 -9.72 -8.96 -7.17
N GLY A 157 -8.81 -9.43 -8.01
CA GLY A 157 -8.85 -10.77 -8.61
C GLY A 157 -8.04 -11.81 -7.86
N PHE A 158 -7.48 -11.47 -6.69
CA PHE A 158 -6.62 -12.35 -5.92
C PHE A 158 -7.32 -12.87 -4.66
N ASP A 159 -7.39 -14.20 -4.52
CA ASP A 159 -7.77 -14.92 -3.31
C ASP A 159 -6.65 -15.90 -2.97
N VAL A 160 -5.74 -15.49 -2.10
CA VAL A 160 -4.57 -16.28 -1.66
C VAL A 160 -4.78 -16.63 -0.19
N LYS A 161 -4.88 -17.93 0.11
CA LYS A 161 -5.09 -18.47 1.47
C LYS A 161 -4.00 -19.44 1.90
N GLU A 162 -3.04 -19.65 1.01
CA GLU A 162 -1.92 -20.54 1.18
C GLU A 162 -0.87 -19.93 2.11
N LEU A 163 -0.01 -20.79 2.68
CA LEU A 163 1.13 -20.37 3.48
C LEU A 163 2.10 -19.53 2.62
N ILE A 164 2.36 -18.32 3.09
CA ILE A 164 3.32 -17.36 2.54
C ILE A 164 3.95 -16.59 3.71
N PRO A 165 5.15 -15.98 3.54
CA PRO A 165 5.75 -15.17 4.59
C PRO A 165 4.94 -13.90 4.88
N GLU A 166 4.45 -13.74 6.11
CA GLU A 166 3.83 -12.49 6.56
C GLU A 166 4.86 -11.42 6.97
N TYR A 167 6.10 -11.87 7.26
CA TYR A 167 7.21 -11.03 7.70
C TYR A 167 8.47 -11.30 6.90
N ASP A 168 9.20 -10.25 6.55
CA ASP A 168 10.56 -10.30 6.02
C ASP A 168 11.48 -9.54 6.98
N ASP A 169 12.47 -10.22 7.55
CA ASP A 169 13.43 -9.67 8.52
C ASP A 169 12.78 -8.79 9.62
N GLN A 170 11.74 -9.34 10.28
CA GLN A 170 10.96 -8.69 11.35
C GLN A 170 10.13 -7.46 10.91
N LYS A 171 9.99 -7.23 9.61
CA LYS A 171 9.11 -6.20 9.06
C LYS A 171 7.94 -6.85 8.35
N ARG A 172 6.83 -6.13 8.25
CA ARG A 172 5.68 -6.57 7.46
C ARG A 172 6.11 -6.82 6.01
N ALA A 173 5.83 -8.02 5.50
CA ALA A 173 6.08 -8.35 4.11
C ALA A 173 5.18 -7.54 3.17
N LEU A 174 5.58 -7.42 1.90
CA LEU A 174 4.73 -6.84 0.87
C LEU A 174 3.51 -7.76 0.62
N PRO A 175 2.36 -7.19 0.23
CA PRO A 175 1.23 -8.00 -0.23
C PRO A 175 1.63 -8.90 -1.42
N PRO A 176 1.03 -10.10 -1.56
CA PRO A 176 1.36 -11.02 -2.66
C PRO A 176 1.17 -10.46 -4.07
N ALA A 177 0.28 -9.48 -4.23
CA ALA A 177 0.08 -8.79 -5.50
C ALA A 177 1.23 -7.84 -5.86
N ASP A 178 1.99 -7.38 -4.86
CA ASP A 178 3.12 -6.44 -5.00
C ASP A 178 4.49 -7.16 -5.00
N ILE A 179 4.49 -8.47 -4.77
CA ILE A 179 5.69 -9.32 -4.82
C ILE A 179 5.75 -9.95 -6.21
N PHE A 180 6.91 -9.90 -6.86
CA PHE A 180 7.12 -10.54 -8.15
C PHE A 180 8.02 -11.78 -8.03
N VAL A 181 7.65 -12.80 -8.80
CA VAL A 181 8.38 -14.07 -8.94
C VAL A 181 8.86 -14.19 -10.38
N LEU A 182 10.16 -14.46 -10.54
CA LEU A 182 10.75 -14.79 -11.83
C LEU A 182 10.54 -16.27 -12.14
N ILE A 183 10.10 -16.58 -13.35
CA ILE A 183 10.03 -17.94 -13.88
C ILE A 183 11.28 -18.18 -14.72
N GLY A 184 12.18 -19.00 -14.18
CA GLY A 184 13.47 -19.34 -14.76
C GLY A 184 13.49 -20.75 -15.35
N TYR A 185 14.17 -20.89 -16.48
CA TYR A 185 14.40 -22.17 -17.13
C TYR A 185 15.84 -22.63 -16.99
N TYR A 186 16.04 -23.85 -16.50
CA TYR A 186 17.35 -24.50 -16.55
C TYR A 186 17.42 -25.59 -17.62
N LYS A 187 18.55 -25.65 -18.32
CA LYS A 187 18.71 -26.46 -19.54
C LYS A 187 18.94 -27.94 -19.28
N ASN A 188 19.63 -28.27 -18.19
CA ASN A 188 20.05 -29.62 -17.83
C ASN A 188 20.61 -29.62 -16.40
N GLU A 189 20.92 -30.82 -15.91
CA GLU A 189 21.46 -31.02 -14.57
C GLU A 189 22.76 -30.24 -14.33
N THR A 190 23.66 -30.16 -15.32
CA THR A 190 24.91 -29.39 -15.19
C THR A 190 24.64 -27.90 -14.96
N HIS A 191 23.59 -27.35 -15.59
CA HIS A 191 23.18 -25.97 -15.37
C HIS A 191 22.56 -25.79 -13.99
N TYR A 192 21.72 -26.73 -13.55
CA TYR A 192 21.11 -26.70 -12.23
C TYR A 192 22.16 -26.78 -11.11
N GLU A 193 23.11 -27.70 -11.20
CA GLU A 193 24.24 -27.79 -10.28
C GLU A 193 25.10 -26.53 -10.26
N TRP A 194 25.29 -25.89 -11.42
CA TRP A 194 25.98 -24.60 -11.48
C TRP A 194 25.23 -23.49 -10.74
N ILE A 195 23.90 -23.43 -10.88
CA ILE A 195 23.03 -22.47 -10.17
C ILE A 195 23.15 -22.70 -8.66
N LYS A 196 22.94 -23.94 -8.19
CA LYS A 196 23.01 -24.32 -6.78
C LYS A 196 24.37 -23.99 -6.17
N LYS A 197 25.45 -24.39 -6.85
CA LYS A 197 26.83 -24.20 -6.37
C LYS A 197 27.23 -22.73 -6.24
N ASN A 198 26.80 -21.89 -7.17
CA ASN A 198 27.20 -20.48 -7.19
C ASN A 198 26.21 -19.56 -6.47
N GLY A 199 24.99 -20.02 -6.17
CA GLY A 199 23.94 -19.18 -5.59
C GLY A 199 23.56 -18.02 -6.51
N ILE A 200 23.60 -18.23 -7.83
CA ILE A 200 23.23 -17.22 -8.82
C ILE A 200 22.42 -17.84 -9.95
N TYR A 201 21.53 -17.03 -10.52
CA TYR A 201 20.76 -17.38 -11.70
C TYR A 201 20.89 -16.32 -12.79
N ASN A 202 20.98 -16.74 -14.05
CA ASN A 202 21.21 -15.82 -15.17
C ASN A 202 20.06 -15.81 -16.18
N PHE A 203 19.59 -14.62 -16.54
CA PHE A 203 18.78 -14.39 -17.73
C PHE A 203 19.63 -13.80 -18.84
N ARG A 204 19.29 -14.14 -20.09
CA ARG A 204 19.89 -13.46 -21.25
C ARG A 204 19.33 -12.04 -21.36
N VAL A 205 20.09 -11.15 -21.97
CA VAL A 205 19.72 -9.76 -22.23
C VAL A 205 19.75 -9.49 -23.73
N ASN A 206 19.06 -8.44 -24.19
CA ASN A 206 18.87 -7.98 -25.58
C ASN A 206 17.67 -8.63 -26.31
N SER A 207 17.45 -8.28 -27.58
CA SER A 207 16.34 -8.80 -28.42
C SER A 207 16.57 -10.25 -28.92
N VAL A 208 17.14 -11.11 -28.07
CA VAL A 208 17.44 -12.51 -28.38
C VAL A 208 16.42 -13.43 -27.72
N ARG A 209 16.10 -14.56 -28.33
CA ARG A 209 15.20 -15.55 -27.73
C ARG A 209 15.69 -16.00 -26.35
N GLY A 210 14.78 -15.94 -25.36
CA GLY A 210 15.07 -16.27 -23.96
C GLY A 210 15.68 -15.12 -23.17
N SER A 211 15.60 -13.88 -23.69
CA SER A 211 15.91 -12.71 -22.90
C SER A 211 14.74 -12.29 -22.02
N ILE A 212 15.06 -11.73 -20.86
CA ILE A 212 14.09 -11.06 -20.01
C ILE A 212 14.16 -9.56 -20.29
N ARG A 213 12.99 -8.91 -20.41
CA ARG A 213 12.93 -7.44 -20.44
C ARG A 213 13.17 -6.95 -19.01
N LEU A 214 14.09 -6.00 -18.84
CA LEU A 214 14.33 -5.39 -17.54
C LEU A 214 13.20 -4.40 -17.22
N THR A 215 12.10 -4.93 -16.68
CA THR A 215 10.95 -4.15 -16.19
C THR A 215 11.06 -3.95 -14.67
N PRO A 216 10.28 -3.05 -14.05
CA PRO A 216 10.24 -2.90 -12.60
C PRO A 216 9.93 -4.22 -11.87
N GLU A 217 9.06 -5.06 -12.45
CA GLU A 217 8.70 -6.38 -11.92
C GLU A 217 9.91 -7.33 -11.94
N ALA A 218 10.62 -7.40 -13.07
CA ALA A 218 11.79 -8.26 -13.19
C ALA A 218 12.97 -7.76 -12.34
N ALA A 219 13.12 -6.44 -12.20
CA ALA A 219 14.18 -5.83 -11.39
C ALA A 219 13.89 -5.91 -9.88
N GLY A 220 12.62 -5.80 -9.49
CA GLY A 220 12.15 -5.80 -8.10
C GLY A 220 11.70 -7.17 -7.59
N ALA A 221 11.82 -8.23 -8.39
CA ALA A 221 11.41 -9.58 -7.99
C ALA A 221 12.14 -10.05 -6.73
N LEU A 222 11.39 -10.72 -5.85
CA LEU A 222 11.90 -11.27 -4.58
C LEU A 222 12.11 -12.77 -4.64
N TYR A 223 11.46 -13.46 -5.57
CA TYR A 223 11.56 -14.91 -5.72
C TYR A 223 11.85 -15.33 -7.15
N LEU A 224 12.37 -16.55 -7.30
CA LEU A 224 12.64 -17.21 -8.56
C LEU A 224 12.15 -18.66 -8.45
N ILE A 225 11.33 -19.11 -9.40
CA ILE A 225 11.03 -20.53 -9.59
C ILE A 225 11.80 -21.05 -10.79
N LEU A 226 12.40 -22.22 -10.60
CA LEU A 226 13.09 -22.94 -11.65
C LEU A 226 12.23 -24.07 -12.21
N HIS A 227 12.23 -24.22 -13.52
CA HIS A 227 11.63 -25.36 -14.19
C HIS A 227 12.50 -25.81 -15.38
N THR A 228 12.20 -26.98 -15.93
CA THR A 228 12.96 -27.55 -17.05
C THR A 228 12.05 -28.28 -18.04
N GLU A 229 12.64 -28.78 -19.12
CA GLU A 229 11.91 -29.57 -20.12
C GLU A 229 11.34 -30.85 -19.51
N GLY A 230 10.07 -31.14 -19.79
CA GLY A 230 9.37 -32.30 -19.24
C GLY A 230 8.86 -32.14 -17.81
N SER A 231 9.23 -31.06 -17.09
CA SER A 231 8.75 -30.79 -15.72
C SER A 231 8.24 -29.34 -15.60
N LEU A 232 6.94 -29.17 -15.88
CA LEU A 232 6.23 -27.88 -15.74
C LEU A 232 5.63 -27.69 -14.36
N LYS A 233 5.62 -28.75 -13.54
CA LYS A 233 5.26 -28.70 -12.14
C LYS A 233 6.55 -28.54 -11.35
N SER A 234 6.65 -27.48 -10.55
CA SER A 234 7.87 -27.18 -9.80
C SER A 234 7.55 -26.64 -8.42
N GLY A 235 8.30 -27.11 -7.43
CA GLY A 235 8.45 -26.49 -6.11
C GLY A 235 9.86 -25.92 -5.90
N ASP A 236 10.65 -25.81 -6.97
CA ASP A 236 12.03 -25.34 -6.90
C ASP A 236 12.10 -23.81 -6.83
N ILE A 237 11.67 -23.28 -5.68
CA ILE A 237 11.62 -21.85 -5.38
C ILE A 237 12.86 -21.38 -4.64
N TRP A 238 13.29 -20.17 -4.99
CA TRP A 238 14.50 -19.52 -4.50
C TRP A 238 14.18 -18.07 -4.12
N ARG A 239 14.81 -17.56 -3.06
CA ARG A 239 14.77 -16.15 -2.67
C ARG A 239 15.89 -15.38 -3.38
N ILE A 240 15.56 -14.21 -3.91
CA ILE A 240 16.53 -13.26 -4.46
C ILE A 240 17.04 -12.38 -3.32
N VAL A 241 18.36 -12.40 -3.09
CA VAL A 241 18.97 -11.79 -1.88
C VAL A 241 19.49 -10.37 -2.10
N GLU A 242 19.59 -9.91 -3.35
CA GLU A 242 20.06 -8.57 -3.69
C GLU A 242 18.94 -7.73 -4.30
N LYS A 243 19.00 -6.42 -4.09
CA LYS A 243 18.10 -5.46 -4.72
C LYS A 243 18.45 -5.32 -6.20
N GLY A 244 17.80 -6.15 -7.02
CA GLY A 244 17.93 -6.17 -8.47
C GLY A 244 19.14 -6.92 -9.01
N PRO A 245 19.17 -7.15 -10.33
CA PRO A 245 20.21 -7.94 -10.99
C PRO A 245 21.50 -7.15 -11.22
N ARG A 246 22.61 -7.89 -11.32
CA ARG A 246 23.88 -7.37 -11.86
C ARG A 246 24.04 -7.77 -13.33
N VAL A 247 24.78 -6.98 -14.09
CA VAL A 247 25.12 -7.33 -15.48
C VAL A 247 26.48 -8.03 -15.50
N PHE A 248 26.52 -9.28 -15.94
CA PHE A 248 27.77 -10.01 -16.18
C PHE A 248 28.00 -10.18 -17.68
N SER A 249 29.22 -9.89 -18.10
CA SER A 249 29.73 -10.21 -19.43
C SER A 249 29.92 -11.72 -19.59
N LYS A 250 30.02 -12.15 -20.85
CA LYS A 250 30.39 -13.53 -21.23
C LYS A 250 31.67 -13.99 -20.53
N ILE A 251 32.66 -13.11 -20.43
CA ILE A 251 33.95 -13.41 -19.79
C ILE A 251 33.77 -13.67 -18.29
N GLU A 252 32.97 -12.84 -17.61
CA GLU A 252 32.68 -13.01 -16.19
C GLU A 252 31.89 -14.30 -15.92
N MET A 253 30.93 -14.64 -16.79
CA MET A 253 30.20 -15.90 -16.70
C MET A 253 31.15 -17.11 -16.80
N ILE A 254 32.11 -17.08 -17.74
CA ILE A 254 33.14 -18.15 -17.87
C ILE A 254 34.00 -18.22 -16.60
N LYS A 255 34.42 -17.08 -16.05
CA LYS A 255 35.18 -17.02 -14.79
C LYS A 255 34.38 -17.60 -13.61
N LYS A 256 33.06 -17.46 -13.62
CA LYS A 256 32.13 -18.09 -12.65
C LYS A 256 31.83 -19.57 -12.96
N GLY A 257 32.51 -20.16 -13.94
CA GLY A 257 32.36 -21.58 -14.28
C GLY A 257 31.12 -21.91 -15.12
N TYR A 258 30.45 -20.92 -15.70
CA TYR A 258 29.31 -21.14 -16.58
C TYR A 258 29.78 -21.68 -17.93
N LYS A 259 29.31 -22.87 -18.29
CA LYS A 259 29.71 -23.54 -19.53
C LYS A 259 28.96 -22.99 -20.74
N ASN A 260 29.67 -22.74 -21.83
CA ASN A 260 29.14 -22.36 -23.15
C ASN A 260 28.13 -21.18 -23.14
N PRO A 261 28.51 -19.99 -22.61
CA PRO A 261 27.67 -18.80 -22.72
C PRO A 261 27.42 -18.39 -24.18
N SER A 262 26.15 -18.33 -24.54
CA SER A 262 25.67 -17.97 -25.88
C SER A 262 25.35 -16.48 -26.07
N SER A 263 25.07 -15.75 -24.98
CA SER A 263 24.88 -14.28 -24.97
C SER A 263 26.17 -13.57 -24.59
N ASN A 264 26.33 -12.33 -25.05
CA ASN A 264 27.43 -11.44 -24.67
C ASN A 264 27.27 -10.92 -23.23
N ASN A 265 26.03 -10.66 -22.81
CA ASN A 265 25.70 -10.15 -21.48
C ASN A 265 24.53 -10.93 -20.86
N TYR A 266 24.53 -10.97 -19.54
CA TYR A 266 23.53 -11.65 -18.72
C TYR A 266 23.09 -10.75 -17.56
N LEU A 267 21.81 -10.79 -17.23
CA LEU A 267 21.30 -10.31 -15.95
C LEU A 267 21.44 -11.45 -14.95
N VAL A 268 22.17 -11.21 -13.88
CA VAL A 268 22.50 -12.21 -12.87
C VAL A 268 21.87 -11.79 -11.56
N TYR A 269 21.05 -12.69 -11.03
CA TYR A 269 20.38 -12.57 -9.75
C TYR A 269 21.12 -13.44 -8.74
N LYS A 270 21.41 -12.90 -7.57
CA LYS A 270 21.93 -13.68 -6.46
C LYS A 270 20.75 -14.33 -5.74
N ILE A 271 20.84 -15.63 -5.50
CA ILE A 271 19.74 -16.43 -4.96
C ILE A 271 20.17 -17.31 -3.81
N GLU A 272 19.22 -17.65 -2.95
CA GLU A 272 19.33 -18.67 -1.90
C GLU A 272 18.06 -19.53 -1.85
N LYS A 273 18.14 -20.73 -1.26
CA LYS A 273 16.95 -21.56 -1.09
C LYS A 273 15.99 -20.89 -0.12
N CYS A 274 14.70 -20.87 -0.47
CA CYS A 274 13.65 -20.44 0.46
C CYS A 274 13.63 -21.33 1.71
N ARG A 275 13.15 -20.79 2.82
CA ARG A 275 12.94 -21.58 4.03
C ARG A 275 11.73 -22.48 3.81
N TYR A 276 11.74 -23.65 4.43
CA TYR A 276 10.59 -24.55 4.38
C TYR A 276 9.31 -23.87 4.87
N ASP A 277 9.42 -23.08 5.94
CA ASP A 277 8.28 -22.37 6.54
C ASP A 277 7.68 -21.27 5.62
N ASP A 278 8.40 -20.84 4.58
CA ASP A 278 7.93 -19.78 3.68
C ASP A 278 6.81 -20.27 2.76
N PHE A 279 6.96 -21.49 2.22
CA PHE A 279 6.05 -22.03 1.18
C PHE A 279 5.65 -23.50 1.39
N GLY A 280 6.22 -24.18 2.40
CA GLY A 280 6.04 -25.61 2.63
C GLY A 280 6.43 -26.47 1.42
N ASP A 281 5.69 -27.55 1.20
CA ASP A 281 5.82 -28.44 0.04
C ASP A 281 5.03 -27.94 -1.19
N ALA A 282 4.86 -26.62 -1.35
CA ALA A 282 4.08 -26.08 -2.46
C ALA A 282 4.66 -26.49 -3.82
N LEU A 283 3.79 -27.01 -4.68
CA LEU A 283 4.05 -27.29 -6.09
C LEU A 283 3.15 -26.42 -6.94
N TRP A 284 3.71 -25.78 -7.96
CA TRP A 284 2.98 -24.91 -8.88
C TRP A 284 3.03 -25.45 -10.30
N ASP A 285 1.91 -25.37 -11.02
CA ASP A 285 1.86 -25.68 -12.45
C ASP A 285 2.16 -24.43 -13.28
N ILE A 286 3.40 -24.33 -13.75
CA ILE A 286 3.91 -23.18 -14.51
C ILE A 286 3.18 -23.02 -15.85
N SER A 287 2.57 -24.09 -16.36
CA SER A 287 1.84 -24.05 -17.63
C SER A 287 0.52 -23.29 -17.56
N GLU A 288 -0.03 -23.13 -16.35
CA GLU A 288 -1.29 -22.41 -16.10
C GLU A 288 -1.08 -20.90 -15.87
N LEU A 289 0.17 -20.43 -15.81
CA LEU A 289 0.47 -19.01 -15.62
C LEU A 289 0.12 -18.18 -16.87
N GLU A 290 -0.51 -17.03 -16.64
CA GLU A 290 -0.76 -16.07 -17.71
C GLU A 290 0.56 -15.59 -18.33
N GLY A 291 0.65 -15.61 -19.66
CA GLY A 291 1.87 -15.25 -20.39
C GLY A 291 2.88 -16.38 -20.58
N TYR A 292 2.65 -17.56 -19.98
CA TYR A 292 3.42 -18.76 -20.28
C TYR A 292 3.27 -19.14 -21.75
N LYS A 293 4.35 -19.63 -22.37
CA LYS A 293 4.37 -20.05 -23.78
C LYS A 293 4.88 -21.48 -23.88
N GLY A 294 4.05 -22.40 -24.37
CA GLY A 294 4.42 -23.80 -24.51
C GLY A 294 5.44 -24.11 -25.61
N GLY A 295 5.77 -25.41 -25.73
CA GLY A 295 6.64 -25.95 -26.78
C GLY A 295 8.05 -25.37 -26.74
N ARG A 296 8.61 -25.00 -27.90
CA ARG A 296 9.98 -24.43 -28.01
C ARG A 296 10.16 -23.10 -27.26
N SER A 297 9.07 -22.48 -26.81
CA SER A 297 9.06 -21.20 -26.11
C SER A 297 8.87 -21.33 -24.60
N SER A 298 8.85 -22.56 -24.06
CA SER A 298 8.71 -22.85 -22.63
C SER A 298 9.82 -22.23 -21.78
N GLY A 299 11.02 -22.10 -22.34
CA GLY A 299 12.16 -21.48 -21.66
C GLY A 299 12.20 -19.95 -21.74
N LEU A 300 11.13 -19.29 -22.21
CA LEU A 300 11.07 -17.83 -22.19
C LEU A 300 10.81 -17.35 -20.76
N PRO A 301 11.64 -16.42 -20.25
CA PRO A 301 11.49 -15.96 -18.90
C PRO A 301 10.24 -15.07 -18.75
N LEU A 302 9.64 -15.14 -17.58
CA LEU A 302 8.43 -14.40 -17.22
C LEU A 302 8.58 -13.86 -15.80
N ALA A 303 8.02 -12.68 -15.53
CA ALA A 303 7.84 -12.17 -14.18
C ALA A 303 6.33 -12.11 -13.92
N VAL A 304 5.87 -12.71 -12.82
CA VAL A 304 4.46 -12.74 -12.43
C VAL A 304 4.30 -12.27 -10.98
N PRO A 305 3.17 -11.68 -10.59
CA PRO A 305 2.84 -11.50 -9.18
C PRO A 305 2.86 -12.83 -8.43
N LEU A 306 3.31 -12.82 -7.17
CA LEU A 306 3.26 -14.00 -6.30
C LEU A 306 1.82 -14.47 -6.14
N ALA A 307 0.86 -13.54 -6.10
CA ALA A 307 -0.55 -13.90 -6.05
C ALA A 307 -1.02 -14.74 -7.25
N ASP A 308 -0.51 -14.50 -8.47
CA ASP A 308 -0.82 -15.33 -9.64
C ASP A 308 -0.14 -16.69 -9.59
N LEU A 309 1.09 -16.73 -9.06
CA LEU A 309 1.74 -18.01 -8.78
C LEU A 309 0.90 -18.85 -7.81
N MET A 310 0.39 -18.26 -6.72
CA MET A 310 -0.39 -19.02 -5.74
C MET A 310 -1.70 -19.57 -6.31
N LYS A 311 -2.31 -18.91 -7.30
CA LYS A 311 -3.51 -19.44 -7.99
C LYS A 311 -3.26 -20.77 -8.70
N VAL A 312 -2.06 -20.97 -9.24
CA VAL A 312 -1.66 -22.19 -9.97
C VAL A 312 -0.99 -23.22 -9.05
N LYS A 313 -1.11 -23.05 -7.73
CA LYS A 313 -0.66 -24.06 -6.77
C LYS A 313 -1.51 -25.31 -6.93
N ILE A 314 -0.84 -26.45 -7.07
CA ILE A 314 -1.47 -27.76 -7.11
C ILE A 314 -2.02 -28.04 -5.71
N LYS A 315 -3.33 -28.22 -5.62
CA LYS A 315 -3.98 -28.61 -4.37
C LYS A 315 -3.76 -30.09 -4.14
N ASP A 316 -3.32 -30.45 -2.93
CA ASP A 316 -3.35 -31.83 -2.48
C ASP A 316 -4.80 -32.32 -2.51
N LYS A 317 -5.02 -33.47 -3.14
CA LYS A 317 -6.33 -34.14 -3.14
C LYS A 317 -6.60 -34.77 -1.77
#